data_AF-A0A3D9SS48-F1
#
_entry.id   AF-A0A3D9SS48-F1
#
_cell.length_a   1.000
_cell.length_b   1.000
_cell.length_c   1.000
_cell.angle_alpha   90.00
_cell.angle_beta   90.00
_cell.angle_gamma   90.00
#
_symmetry.space_group_name_H-M   'P 1'
#
loop_
_entity.id
_entity.type
_entity.pdbx_description
1 polymer ?
#
loop_
_entity_poly.entity_id
_entity_poly.type
_entity_poly.pdbx_seq_one_letter_code
_entity_poly.pdbx_strand_id
1 'polypeptide(L)'
;MSREEQSAVRCPHCRTPLTLATVNGNSPALPVREEWSPPPVWEVLAAYADRVKDSSTAERGAARVRESMKRARATAAQRKAAQDARSRPSRSA
;
A
#
# COMPACT_ATOMS: atom_id res chain seq x y z
N MET A 1 32.65 47.22 -11.45
CA MET A 1 32.01 46.35 -10.45
C MET A 1 31.22 45.29 -11.19
N SER A 2 31.65 44.04 -11.03
CA SER A 2 31.36 42.89 -11.88
C SER A 2 29.88 42.51 -11.87
N ARG A 3 29.27 42.48 -13.06
CA ARG A 3 27.89 42.04 -13.27
C ARG A 3 27.91 40.52 -13.34
N GLU A 4 27.76 39.88 -12.19
CA GLU A 4 27.79 38.43 -12.04
C GLU A 4 26.82 37.77 -13.02
N GLU A 5 27.40 37.03 -13.97
CA GLU A 5 26.77 36.07 -14.85
C GLU A 5 26.08 34.99 -13.99
N GLN A 6 24.87 35.28 -13.52
CA GLN A 6 23.99 34.25 -12.99
C GLN A 6 23.69 33.30 -14.15
N SER A 7 24.35 32.14 -14.14
CA SER A 7 24.22 31.08 -15.14
C SER A 7 22.76 30.68 -15.29
N ALA A 8 22.07 31.28 -16.25
CA ALA A 8 20.68 31.01 -16.53
C ALA A 8 20.57 29.63 -17.17
N VAL A 9 20.32 28.60 -16.36
CA VAL A 9 19.90 27.29 -16.87
C VAL A 9 18.61 27.54 -17.65
N ARG A 10 18.63 27.26 -18.95
CA ARG A 10 17.47 27.41 -19.84
C ARG A 10 16.86 26.06 -20.13
N CYS A 11 15.54 26.01 -20.20
CA CYS A 11 14.85 24.80 -20.63
C CYS A 11 15.26 24.46 -22.09
N PRO A 12 15.72 23.24 -22.38
CA PRO A 12 16.15 22.86 -23.74
C PRO A 12 14.99 22.86 -24.76
N HIS A 13 13.75 22.80 -24.30
CA HIS A 13 12.58 22.66 -25.15
C HIS A 13 11.93 23.99 -25.56
N CYS A 14 11.97 25.00 -24.70
CA CYS A 14 11.31 26.30 -24.94
C CYS A 14 12.22 27.51 -24.66
N ARG A 15 13.48 27.29 -24.26
CA ARG A 15 14.50 28.30 -23.96
C ARG A 15 14.15 29.32 -22.87
N THR A 16 13.07 29.07 -22.13
CA THR A 16 12.67 29.87 -20.97
C THR A 16 13.74 29.80 -19.89
N PRO A 17 14.13 30.95 -19.28
CA PRO A 17 15.06 30.96 -18.17
C PRO A 17 14.43 30.28 -16.95
N LEU A 18 15.13 29.32 -16.35
CA LEU A 18 14.70 28.67 -15.13
C LEU A 18 15.29 29.41 -13.94
N THR A 19 14.44 29.81 -13.00
CA THR A 19 14.87 30.40 -11.74
C THR A 19 14.98 29.28 -10.71
N LEU A 20 16.17 29.10 -10.15
CA LEU A 20 16.38 28.14 -9.06
C LEU A 20 15.80 28.74 -7.78
N ALA A 21 14.69 28.17 -7.29
CA ALA A 21 14.17 28.52 -5.97
C ALA A 21 15.03 27.84 -4.90
N THR A 22 15.77 28.64 -4.12
CA THR A 22 16.39 28.14 -2.91
C THR A 22 15.29 27.90 -1.88
N VAL A 23 15.11 26.64 -1.47
CA VAL A 23 14.20 26.27 -0.38
C VAL A 23 14.84 26.74 0.92
N ASN A 24 14.74 28.04 1.20
CA ASN A 24 15.08 28.60 2.49
C ASN A 24 13.96 29.55 2.90
N GLY A 25 12.88 28.95 3.43
CA GLY A 25 11.99 29.44 4.48
C GLY A 25 11.29 30.81 4.38
N ASN A 26 11.65 31.70 3.46
CA ASN A 26 11.11 33.06 3.37
C ASN A 26 11.03 33.44 1.88
N SER A 27 9.93 33.08 1.23
CA SER A 27 9.54 33.67 -0.06
C SER A 27 8.23 34.43 0.09
N PRO A 28 8.09 35.59 -0.59
CA PRO A 28 6.94 36.47 -0.44
C PRO A 28 5.69 35.77 -0.99
N ALA A 29 4.61 35.89 -0.24
CA ALA A 29 3.34 35.20 -0.48
C ALA A 29 2.85 35.37 -1.93
N LEU A 30 2.78 34.25 -2.64
CA LEU A 30 1.95 34.13 -3.84
C LEU A 30 0.48 34.10 -3.41
N PRO A 31 -0.46 34.62 -4.22
CA PRO A 31 -1.88 34.57 -3.89
C PRO A 31 -2.31 33.11 -3.72
N VAL A 32 -2.60 32.75 -2.47
CA VAL A 32 -3.16 31.46 -2.08
C VAL A 32 -4.51 31.36 -2.80
N ARG A 33 -4.56 30.58 -3.90
CA ARG A 33 -5.79 29.87 -4.22
C ARG A 33 -6.19 29.16 -2.94
N GLU A 34 -7.44 29.24 -2.51
CA GLU A 34 -8.02 28.24 -1.61
C GLU A 34 -7.86 26.85 -2.27
N GLU A 35 -6.65 26.31 -2.13
CA GLU A 35 -6.24 24.99 -2.54
C GLU A 35 -6.85 24.10 -1.48
N TRP A 36 -7.81 23.27 -1.89
CA TRP A 36 -8.39 22.26 -1.01
C TRP A 36 -7.24 21.47 -0.39
N SER A 37 -6.94 21.75 0.87
CA SER A 37 -5.90 21.07 1.61
C SER A 37 -6.53 19.79 2.13
N PRO A 38 -6.02 18.59 1.78
CA PRO A 38 -6.58 17.36 2.29
C PRO A 38 -6.49 17.38 3.82
N PRO A 39 -7.52 16.87 4.52
CA PRO A 39 -7.54 16.87 5.96
C PRO A 39 -6.29 16.17 6.51
N PRO A 40 -5.71 16.69 7.60
CA PRO A 40 -4.51 16.10 8.18
C PRO A 40 -4.77 14.65 8.59
N VAL A 41 -3.72 13.81 8.51
CA VAL A 41 -3.82 12.36 8.66
C VAL A 41 -4.49 11.93 9.98
N TRP A 42 -4.30 12.69 11.06
CA TRP A 42 -4.90 12.39 12.36
C TRP A 42 -6.44 12.53 12.35
N GLU A 43 -7.01 13.48 11.61
CA GLU A 43 -8.47 13.62 11.43
C GLU A 43 -9.03 12.44 10.64
N VAL A 44 -8.32 12.02 9.59
CA VAL A 44 -8.68 10.83 8.81
C VAL A 44 -8.66 9.60 9.70
N LEU A 45 -7.59 9.41 10.49
CA LEU A 45 -7.47 8.27 11.40
C LEU A 45 -8.54 8.29 12.49
N ALA A 46 -8.90 9.45 13.03
CA ALA A 46 -9.99 9.58 14.00
C ALA A 46 -11.33 9.09 13.42
N ALA A 47 -11.63 9.44 12.16
CA ALA A 47 -12.81 8.95 11.46
C ALA A 47 -12.83 7.41 11.23
N TYR A 48 -11.68 6.75 11.33
CA TYR A 48 -11.58 5.28 11.35
C TYR A 48 -11.48 4.70 12.76
N ALA A 49 -11.02 5.48 13.76
CA ALA A 49 -10.82 5.03 15.13
C ALA A 49 -12.15 4.72 15.83
N ASP A 50 -13.19 5.52 15.58
CA ASP A 50 -14.54 5.31 16.12
C ASP A 50 -15.38 4.31 15.32
N ARG A 51 -14.83 3.71 14.25
CA ARG A 51 -15.56 2.69 13.51
C ARG A 51 -15.65 1.43 14.35
N VAL A 52 -16.87 1.17 14.81
CA VAL A 52 -17.25 -0.11 15.41
C VAL A 52 -16.92 -1.21 14.41
N LYS A 53 -15.94 -2.07 14.75
CA LYS A 53 -15.68 -3.28 13.99
C LYS A 53 -16.92 -4.16 14.12
N ASP A 54 -17.58 -4.43 13.00
CA ASP A 54 -18.72 -5.35 12.95
C ASP A 54 -18.26 -6.75 13.37
N SER A 55 -18.46 -7.07 14.64
CA SER A 55 -18.08 -8.34 15.26
C SER A 55 -18.74 -9.51 14.55
N SER A 56 -19.98 -9.36 14.08
CA SER A 56 -20.69 -10.40 13.35
C SER A 56 -20.03 -10.74 12.01
N THR A 57 -19.50 -9.74 11.31
CA THR A 57 -18.75 -9.95 10.07
C THR A 57 -17.38 -10.56 10.36
N ALA A 58 -16.70 -10.14 11.43
CA ALA A 58 -15.44 -10.74 11.85
C ALA A 58 -15.61 -12.23 12.22
N GLU A 59 -16.64 -12.57 12.99
CA GLU A 59 -16.96 -13.95 13.38
C GLU A 59 -17.30 -14.82 12.18
N ARG A 60 -18.12 -14.31 11.24
CA ARG A 60 -18.42 -15.01 9.98
C ARG A 60 -17.16 -15.24 9.15
N GLY A 61 -16.29 -14.24 9.06
CA GLY A 61 -14.98 -14.36 8.41
C GLY A 61 -14.13 -15.45 9.06
N ALA A 62 -14.01 -15.43 10.38
CA ALA A 62 -13.26 -16.43 11.14
C ALA A 62 -13.83 -17.84 10.96
N ALA A 63 -15.16 -17.99 10.91
CA ALA A 63 -15.81 -19.28 10.66
C ALA A 63 -15.45 -19.83 9.26
N ARG A 64 -15.45 -18.98 8.22
CA ARG A 64 -15.04 -19.38 6.86
C ARG A 64 -13.58 -19.82 6.80
N VAL A 65 -12.69 -19.14 7.52
CA VAL A 65 -11.27 -19.51 7.60
C VAL A 65 -11.10 -20.87 8.27
N ARG A 66 -11.78 -21.12 9.39
CA ARG A 66 -11.73 -22.43 10.08
C ARG A 66 -12.21 -23.56 9.17
N GLU A 67 -13.33 -23.36 8.48
CA GLU A 67 -13.88 -24.36 7.56
C GLU A 67 -12.93 -24.61 6.37
N SER A 68 -12.35 -23.56 5.79
CA SER A 68 -11.35 -23.67 4.72
C SER A 68 -10.14 -24.50 5.17
N MET A 69 -9.59 -24.21 6.35
CA MET A 69 -8.46 -24.95 6.92
C MET A 69 -8.80 -26.41 7.19
N LYS A 70 -10.02 -26.69 7.68
CA LYS A 70 -10.49 -28.07 7.87
C LYS A 70 -10.54 -28.84 6.55
N ARG A 71 -11.08 -28.22 5.49
CA ARG A 71 -11.11 -28.81 4.15
C ARG A 71 -9.71 -29.05 3.59
N ALA A 72 -8.82 -28.07 3.72
CA ALA A 72 -7.43 -28.19 3.27
C ALA A 72 -6.72 -29.38 3.95
N ARG A 73 -6.90 -29.53 5.27
CA ARG A 73 -6.36 -30.67 6.03
C ARG A 73 -6.94 -32.01 5.57
N ALA A 74 -8.25 -32.08 5.35
CA ALA A 74 -8.90 -33.30 4.84
C ALA A 74 -8.36 -33.69 3.46
N THR A 75 -8.23 -32.75 2.54
CA THR A 75 -7.65 -32.98 1.21
C THR A 75 -6.19 -33.42 1.31
N ALA A 76 -5.40 -32.81 2.19
CA ALA A 76 -4.01 -33.23 2.43
C ALA A 76 -3.92 -34.67 2.95
N ALA A 77 -4.78 -35.04 3.91
CA ALA A 77 -4.86 -36.40 4.43
C ALA A 77 -5.25 -37.42 3.34
N GLN A 78 -6.22 -37.08 2.48
CA GLN A 78 -6.59 -37.93 1.35
C GLN A 78 -5.44 -38.13 0.36
N ARG A 79 -4.71 -37.05 0.02
CA ARG A 79 -3.52 -37.15 -0.85
C ARG A 79 -2.46 -38.06 -0.24
N LYS A 80 -2.21 -37.93 1.06
CA LYS A 80 -1.26 -38.78 1.78
C LYS A 80 -1.70 -40.24 1.76
N ALA A 81 -2.97 -40.53 2.08
CA ALA A 81 -3.50 -41.89 2.02
C ALA A 81 -3.40 -42.51 0.61
N ALA A 82 -3.66 -41.72 -0.44
CA ALA A 82 -3.49 -42.18 -1.83
C ALA A 82 -2.02 -42.45 -2.19
N GLN A 83 -1.08 -41.63 -1.69
CA GLN A 83 0.36 -41.88 -1.85
C GLN A 83 0.79 -43.16 -1.12
N ASP A 84 0.29 -43.38 0.10
CA ASP A 84 0.60 -44.57 0.90
C ASP A 84 0.03 -45.84 0.25
N ALA A 85 -1.18 -45.77 -0.32
CA ALA A 85 -1.77 -46.86 -1.08
C ALA A 85 -0.97 -47.21 -2.34
N ARG A 86 -0.43 -46.20 -3.05
CA ARG A 86 0.42 -46.40 -4.25
C ARG A 86 1.82 -46.91 -3.90
N SER A 87 2.35 -46.51 -2.75
CA SER A 87 3.69 -46.90 -2.31
C SER A 87 3.72 -48.23 -1.57
N ARG A 88 2.56 -48.80 -1.19
CA ARG A 88 2.49 -50.18 -0.72
C ARG A 88 2.90 -51.13 -1.85
N PRO A 89 4.08 -51.79 -1.77
CA PRO A 89 4.41 -52.82 -2.74
C PRO A 89 3.40 -53.96 -2.58
N SER A 90 2.95 -54.53 -3.70
CA SER A 90 2.25 -55.81 -3.69
C SER A 90 3.18 -56.82 -3.01
N ARG A 91 2.90 -57.14 -1.74
CA ARG A 91 3.57 -58.26 -1.08
C ARG A 91 3.08 -59.50 -1.80
N SER A 92 3.91 -59.99 -2.74
CA SER A 92 3.67 -61.19 -3.51
C SER A 92 3.34 -62.36 -2.57
N ALA A 93 2.33 -63.14 -2.95
CA ALA A 93 2.04 -64.46 -2.39
C ALA A 93 3.17 -65.46 -2.71
#